data_AF-A0A1J1H258-F1
#
_entry.id   AF-A0A1J1H258-F1
#
_cell.length_a   1.000
_cell.length_b   1.000
_cell.length_c   1.000
_cell.angle_alpha   90.00
_cell.angle_beta   90.00
_cell.angle_gamma   90.00
#
_symmetry.space_group_name_H-M   'P 1'
#
loop_
_entity.id
_entity.type
_entity.pdbx_description
1 polymer ?
#
loop_
_entity_poly.entity_id
_entity_poly.type
_entity_poly.pdbx_seq_one_letter_code
_entity_poly.pdbx_strand_id
1 'polypeptide(L)'
;MLFSKLNKKVNFTPKRGIEELWKNSFLDNISMKKKIEYSKTGDAWPCVLLRKKSFDDLHKLYYICLKEKNKLLGEQFFNFQNNTKMINHGRLKKVKLTMKRILTVLSRRAIHEQCLRAKEILKKQKEREIYETQKFQLEEQLLYLKHKLNILKNNSSLEKNSLKLSISKIENKIEQLNIILNPLRKETMHLLIPNFKYQRKYSDLPGFISWKKQNIIALRNNMSNLYRFY
;
A
#
# COMPACT_ATOMS: atom_id res chain seq x y z
N MET A 1 27.95 -2.92 74.83
CA MET A 1 27.04 -3.06 73.67
C MET A 1 27.81 -2.67 72.41
N LEU A 2 28.22 -3.65 71.60
CA LEU A 2 28.92 -3.43 70.33
C LEU A 2 27.88 -3.36 69.20
N PHE A 3 27.58 -2.15 68.72
CA PHE A 3 26.76 -1.98 67.52
C PHE A 3 27.59 -2.30 66.28
N SER A 4 27.43 -3.51 65.74
CA SER A 4 27.93 -3.85 64.41
C SER A 4 27.07 -3.12 63.36
N LYS A 5 27.63 -2.08 62.74
CA LYS A 5 27.05 -1.49 61.53
C LYS A 5 27.15 -2.53 60.41
N LEU A 6 26.06 -3.26 60.19
CA LEU A 6 25.83 -4.01 58.96
C LEU A 6 25.79 -2.99 57.81
N ASN A 7 26.94 -2.77 57.18
CA ASN A 7 27.02 -2.14 55.87
C ASN A 7 26.33 -3.05 54.84
N LYS A 8 25.00 -2.98 54.78
CA LYS A 8 24.25 -3.43 53.61
C LYS A 8 24.64 -2.48 52.48
N LYS A 9 25.64 -2.89 51.68
CA LYS A 9 25.84 -2.30 50.36
C LYS A 9 24.57 -2.58 49.55
N VAL A 10 23.65 -1.62 49.53
CA VAL A 10 22.53 -1.64 48.58
C VAL A 10 23.12 -1.25 47.23
N ASN A 11 23.75 -2.22 46.56
CA ASN A 11 24.14 -2.05 45.17
C ASN A 11 22.87 -2.12 44.31
N PHE A 12 22.06 -1.06 44.33
CA PHE A 12 21.05 -0.87 43.29
C PHE A 12 21.77 -0.33 42.06
N THR A 13 22.40 -1.22 41.30
CA THR A 13 22.81 -0.89 39.94
C THR A 13 21.53 -0.82 39.09
N PRO A 14 21.22 0.32 38.44
CA PRO A 14 20.10 0.36 37.53
C PRO A 14 20.40 -0.60 36.39
N LYS A 15 19.70 -1.74 36.37
CA LYS A 15 19.79 -2.72 35.28
C LYS A 15 19.40 -2.01 33.99
N ARG A 16 20.35 -1.77 33.08
CA ARG A 16 20.10 -1.08 31.82
C ARG A 16 20.68 -1.89 30.66
N GLY A 17 19.89 -2.03 29.58
CA GLY A 17 20.35 -2.60 28.31
C GLY A 17 20.47 -4.13 28.33
N ILE A 18 21.70 -4.65 28.28
CA ILE A 18 22.00 -6.08 28.06
C ILE A 18 21.56 -6.95 29.25
N GLU A 19 21.60 -6.42 30.47
CA GLU A 19 21.18 -7.17 31.66
C GLU A 19 19.68 -7.49 31.68
N GLU A 20 18.85 -6.66 31.04
CA GLU A 20 17.42 -6.92 30.89
C GLU A 20 17.13 -8.10 29.95
N LEU A 21 18.03 -8.36 29.01
CA LEU A 21 17.89 -9.41 28.01
C LEU A 21 17.89 -10.81 28.66
N TRP A 22 18.67 -10.99 29.72
CA TRP A 22 18.83 -12.26 30.42
C TRP A 22 17.87 -12.42 31.61
N LYS A 23 17.04 -11.43 31.90
CA LYS A 23 16.07 -11.52 32.99
C LYS A 23 15.09 -12.67 32.72
N ASN A 24 14.85 -13.51 33.73
CA ASN A 24 14.01 -14.71 33.64
C ASN A 24 14.49 -15.72 32.58
N SER A 25 15.78 -15.70 32.24
CA SER A 25 16.45 -16.63 31.33
C SER A 25 16.97 -17.86 32.07
N PHE A 26 17.34 -18.90 31.34
CA PHE A 26 18.19 -19.96 31.88
C PHE A 26 19.59 -19.48 32.29
N LEU A 27 20.02 -18.32 31.78
CA LEU A 27 21.29 -17.66 32.09
C LEU A 27 21.22 -16.71 33.29
N ASP A 28 20.03 -16.50 33.87
CA ASP A 28 19.85 -15.67 35.06
C ASP A 28 20.40 -16.38 36.31
N ASN A 29 20.74 -15.64 37.37
CA ASN A 29 21.27 -16.19 38.63
C ASN A 29 20.18 -16.77 39.55
N ILE A 30 19.08 -17.24 38.96
CA ILE A 30 17.89 -17.72 39.67
C ILE A 30 17.94 -19.25 39.83
N SER A 31 17.30 -19.77 40.89
CA SER A 31 17.09 -21.22 41.07
C SER A 31 16.45 -21.89 39.85
N MET A 32 16.89 -23.12 39.56
CA MET A 32 16.48 -23.91 38.39
C MET A 32 14.96 -24.18 38.35
N LYS A 33 14.31 -24.34 39.51
CA LYS A 33 12.84 -24.54 39.60
C LYS A 33 12.07 -23.36 38.99
N LYS A 34 12.48 -22.13 39.33
CA LYS A 34 11.88 -20.89 38.78
C LYS A 34 12.18 -20.72 37.29
N LYS A 35 13.38 -21.11 36.84
CA LYS A 35 13.74 -21.08 35.41
C LYS A 35 12.81 -21.98 34.58
N ILE A 36 12.53 -23.20 35.06
CA ILE A 36 11.60 -24.12 34.41
C ILE A 36 10.19 -23.53 34.36
N GLU A 37 9.74 -22.88 35.43
CA GLU A 37 8.44 -22.21 35.48
C GLU A 37 8.34 -21.08 34.44
N TYR A 38 9.33 -20.19 34.34
CA TYR A 38 9.38 -19.14 33.31
C TYR A 38 9.54 -19.67 31.88
N SER A 39 10.00 -20.91 31.72
CA SER A 39 10.13 -21.55 30.42
C SER A 39 8.80 -22.05 29.86
N LYS A 40 7.79 -22.26 30.72
CA LYS A 40 6.45 -22.68 30.31
C LYS A 40 5.80 -21.55 29.49
N THR A 41 5.47 -21.86 28.24
CA THR A 41 4.92 -20.88 27.29
C THR A 41 3.71 -21.45 26.58
N GLY A 42 2.73 -20.58 26.33
CA GLY A 42 1.56 -20.90 25.50
C GLY A 42 1.91 -21.02 24.01
N ASP A 43 0.90 -20.93 23.17
CA ASP A 43 1.06 -21.06 21.72
C ASP A 43 1.42 -19.75 21.01
N ALA A 44 1.91 -19.91 19.77
CA ALA A 44 2.18 -18.80 18.89
C ALA A 44 0.86 -18.10 18.50
N TRP A 45 0.84 -16.77 18.62
CA TRP A 45 -0.23 -15.88 18.13
C TRP A 45 -0.79 -16.33 16.77
N PRO A 46 -2.08 -16.67 16.68
CA PRO A 46 -2.74 -17.03 15.43
C PRO A 46 -3.04 -15.78 14.57
N CYS A 47 -2.97 -15.93 13.25
CA CYS A 47 -3.24 -14.82 12.31
C CYS A 47 -4.63 -14.20 12.51
N VAL A 48 -5.63 -15.00 12.89
CA VAL A 48 -7.01 -14.55 13.11
C VAL A 48 -7.07 -13.49 14.20
N LEU A 49 -6.34 -13.67 15.30
CA LEU A 49 -6.29 -12.69 16.39
C LEU A 49 -5.46 -11.48 16.02
N LEU A 50 -4.33 -11.67 15.33
CA LEU A 50 -3.46 -10.58 14.89
C LEU A 50 -4.18 -9.62 13.92
N ARG A 51 -5.08 -10.13 13.08
CA ARG A 51 -5.88 -9.29 12.17
C ARG A 51 -6.81 -8.31 12.90
N LYS A 52 -7.20 -8.59 14.14
CA LYS A 52 -8.06 -7.72 14.96
C LYS A 52 -7.29 -6.61 15.69
N LYS A 53 -5.96 -6.62 15.64
CA LYS A 53 -5.12 -5.66 16.38
C LYS A 53 -4.74 -4.44 15.54
N SER A 54 -4.55 -3.30 16.20
CA SER A 54 -4.09 -2.06 15.59
C SER A 54 -2.65 -2.19 15.06
N PHE A 55 -2.21 -1.25 14.22
CA PHE A 55 -0.81 -1.23 13.76
C PHE A 55 0.15 -1.06 14.95
N ASP A 56 -0.16 -0.14 15.87
CA ASP A 56 0.67 0.14 17.04
C ASP A 56 0.82 -1.06 17.97
N ASP A 57 -0.26 -1.82 18.18
CA ASP A 57 -0.20 -3.05 18.99
C ASP A 57 0.66 -4.11 18.32
N LEU A 58 0.52 -4.28 17.00
CA LEU A 58 1.35 -5.23 16.24
C LEU A 58 2.82 -4.81 16.25
N HIS A 59 3.10 -3.51 16.16
CA HIS A 59 4.43 -2.95 16.24
C HIS A 59 5.06 -3.20 17.62
N LYS A 60 4.35 -2.88 18.70
CA LYS A 60 4.79 -3.18 20.08
C LYS A 60 5.02 -4.67 20.29
N LEU A 61 4.08 -5.51 19.85
CA LEU A 61 4.19 -6.97 19.93
C LEU A 61 5.40 -7.49 19.18
N TYR A 62 5.70 -6.94 17.99
CA TYR A 62 6.87 -7.32 17.21
C TYR A 62 8.18 -7.07 17.98
N TYR A 63 8.32 -5.93 18.65
CA TYR A 63 9.49 -5.64 19.48
C TYR A 63 9.58 -6.52 20.73
N ILE A 64 8.45 -6.88 21.34
CA ILE A 64 8.43 -7.87 22.44
C ILE A 64 8.95 -9.22 21.92
N CYS A 65 8.45 -9.69 20.78
CA CYS A 65 8.94 -10.91 20.13
C CYS A 65 10.42 -10.81 19.74
N LEU A 66 10.89 -9.64 19.29
CA LEU A 66 12.29 -9.43 18.92
C LEU A 66 13.22 -9.55 20.13
N LYS A 67 12.87 -8.92 21.26
CA LYS A 67 13.63 -9.04 22.51
C LYS A 67 13.69 -10.50 22.98
N GLU A 68 12.55 -11.17 22.95
CA GLU A 68 12.46 -12.60 23.30
C GLU A 68 13.29 -13.48 22.35
N LYS A 69 13.24 -13.23 21.03
CA LYS A 69 14.07 -13.94 20.05
C LYS A 69 15.56 -13.77 20.33
N ASN A 70 16.01 -12.55 20.63
CA ASN A 70 17.42 -12.28 20.92
C ASN A 70 17.89 -13.00 22.18
N LYS A 71 17.06 -12.99 23.24
CA LYS A 71 17.30 -13.77 24.46
C LYS A 71 17.47 -15.26 24.17
N LEU A 72 16.54 -15.86 23.42
CA LEU A 72 16.56 -17.30 23.11
C LEU A 72 17.73 -17.70 22.21
N LEU A 73 18.14 -16.83 21.28
CA LEU A 73 19.35 -17.06 20.48
C LEU A 73 20.61 -17.03 21.34
N GLY A 74 20.65 -16.14 22.32
CA GLY A 74 21.71 -16.10 23.32
C GLY A 74 21.80 -17.38 24.15
N GLU A 75 20.67 -17.89 24.66
CA GLU A 75 20.60 -19.18 25.36
C GLU A 75 21.03 -20.34 24.45
N GLN A 76 20.62 -20.32 23.18
CA GLN A 76 21.01 -21.35 22.21
C GLN A 76 22.52 -21.35 21.98
N PHE A 77 23.13 -20.18 21.82
CA PHE A 77 24.55 -20.03 21.61
C PHE A 77 25.36 -20.47 22.84
N PHE A 78 24.94 -20.08 24.04
CA PHE A 78 25.58 -20.55 25.29
C PHE A 78 25.55 -22.07 25.42
N ASN A 79 24.40 -22.70 25.15
CA ASN A 79 24.28 -24.15 25.20
C ASN A 79 25.16 -24.83 24.14
N PHE A 80 25.24 -24.24 22.95
CA PHE A 80 26.14 -24.70 21.89
C PHE A 80 27.60 -24.64 22.31
N GLN A 81 28.06 -23.53 22.89
CA GLN A 81 29.44 -23.40 23.41
C GLN A 81 29.77 -24.44 24.49
N ASN A 82 28.79 -24.76 25.33
CA ASN A 82 28.94 -25.73 26.42
C ASN A 82 28.64 -27.18 26.00
N ASN A 83 28.43 -27.46 24.69
CA ASN A 83 28.04 -28.77 24.19
C ASN A 83 26.79 -29.37 24.87
N THR A 84 25.86 -28.52 25.31
CA THR A 84 24.60 -28.91 25.96
C THR A 84 23.41 -28.62 25.05
N LYS A 85 22.29 -29.33 25.28
CA LYS A 85 21.05 -29.12 24.52
C LYS A 85 20.19 -28.06 25.21
N MET A 86 19.64 -27.13 24.41
CA MET A 86 18.72 -26.11 24.92
C MET A 86 17.40 -26.72 25.40
N ILE A 87 17.03 -26.41 26.64
CA ILE A 87 15.74 -26.77 27.22
C ILE A 87 14.63 -26.01 26.47
N ASN A 88 13.54 -26.70 26.12
CA ASN A 88 12.37 -26.11 25.45
C ASN A 88 12.67 -25.38 24.12
N HIS A 89 13.44 -26.02 23.24
CA HIS A 89 13.79 -25.53 21.90
C HIS A 89 12.60 -25.10 21.00
N GLY A 90 11.38 -25.59 21.28
CA GLY A 90 10.16 -25.20 20.57
C GLY A 90 9.78 -23.73 20.74
N ARG A 91 10.20 -23.07 21.83
CA ARG A 91 9.86 -21.65 22.12
C ARG A 91 10.36 -20.71 21.03
N LEU A 92 11.58 -20.91 20.53
CA LEU A 92 12.15 -20.11 19.44
C LEU A 92 11.33 -20.23 18.15
N LYS A 93 10.86 -21.44 17.83
CA LYS A 93 10.00 -21.67 16.65
C LYS A 93 8.67 -20.93 16.79
N LYS A 94 8.07 -20.94 17.98
CA LYS A 94 6.82 -20.21 18.27
C LYS A 94 7.01 -18.70 18.06
N VAL A 95 8.05 -18.09 18.60
CA VAL A 95 8.34 -16.65 18.43
C VAL A 95 8.61 -16.28 16.96
N LYS A 96 9.40 -17.08 16.24
CA LYS A 96 9.61 -16.85 14.80
C LYS A 96 8.30 -16.93 14.00
N LEU A 97 7.42 -17.87 14.37
CA LEU A 97 6.12 -18.02 13.73
C LEU A 97 5.22 -16.81 13.98
N THR A 98 5.18 -16.26 15.21
CA THR A 98 4.40 -15.05 15.50
C THR A 98 4.91 -13.85 14.71
N MET A 99 6.23 -13.64 14.65
CA MET A 99 6.84 -12.57 13.85
C MET A 99 6.48 -12.70 12.36
N LYS A 100 6.58 -13.91 11.79
CA LYS A 100 6.20 -14.17 10.38
C LYS A 100 4.72 -13.85 10.13
N ARG A 101 3.84 -14.23 11.06
CA ARG A 101 2.40 -13.98 10.96
C ARG A 101 2.07 -12.48 11.06
N ILE A 102 2.74 -11.73 11.94
CA ILE A 102 2.61 -10.27 12.02
C ILE A 102 2.96 -9.64 10.67
N LEU A 103 4.11 -10.01 10.09
CA LEU A 103 4.53 -9.51 8.78
C LEU A 103 3.51 -9.85 7.69
N THR A 104 3.01 -11.09 7.68
CA THR A 104 1.99 -11.54 6.72
C THR A 104 0.71 -10.71 6.82
N VAL A 105 0.25 -10.40 8.04
CA VAL A 105 -0.94 -9.56 8.26
C VAL A 105 -0.70 -8.14 7.74
N LEU A 106 0.45 -7.53 8.03
CA LEU A 106 0.79 -6.18 7.55
C LEU A 106 0.90 -6.14 6.02
N SER A 107 1.57 -7.12 5.41
CA SER A 107 1.66 -7.23 3.95
C SER A 107 0.28 -7.35 3.31
N ARG A 108 -0.60 -8.19 3.86
CA ARG A 108 -1.96 -8.36 3.34
C ARG A 108 -2.80 -7.08 3.48
N ARG A 109 -2.66 -6.32 4.57
CA ARG A 109 -3.31 -5.00 4.73
C ARG A 109 -2.83 -4.01 3.67
N ALA A 110 -1.52 -3.92 3.47
CA ALA A 110 -0.93 -3.02 2.48
C ALA A 110 -1.35 -3.39 1.04
N ILE A 111 -1.41 -4.68 0.70
CA ILE A 111 -1.91 -5.15 -0.60
C ILE A 111 -3.38 -4.78 -0.77
N HIS A 112 -4.20 -4.98 0.26
CA HIS A 112 -5.62 -4.65 0.21
C HIS A 112 -5.88 -3.15 -0.05
N GLU A 113 -5.18 -2.28 0.68
CA GLU A 113 -5.26 -0.82 0.50
C GLU A 113 -4.84 -0.40 -0.93
N GLN A 114 -3.78 -1.01 -1.46
CA GLN A 114 -3.35 -0.77 -2.84
C GLN A 114 -4.40 -1.20 -3.86
N CYS A 115 -5.04 -2.36 -3.65
CA CYS A 115 -6.10 -2.84 -4.53
C CYS A 115 -7.32 -1.91 -4.52
N LEU A 116 -7.73 -1.37 -3.36
CA LEU A 116 -8.81 -0.39 -3.28
C LEU A 116 -8.46 0.88 -4.06
N ARG A 117 -7.28 1.44 -3.83
CA ARG A 117 -6.79 2.62 -4.55
C ARG A 117 -6.72 2.38 -6.06
N ALA A 118 -6.24 1.22 -6.50
CA ALA A 118 -6.18 0.87 -7.92
C ALA A 118 -7.57 0.79 -8.56
N LYS A 119 -8.58 0.28 -7.84
CA LYS A 119 -9.97 0.25 -8.32
C LYS A 119 -10.57 1.65 -8.48
N GLU A 120 -10.36 2.52 -7.49
CA GLU A 120 -10.80 3.91 -7.53
C GLU A 120 -10.20 4.65 -8.73
N ILE A 121 -8.90 4.48 -8.93
CA ILE A 121 -8.19 5.10 -10.04
C ILE A 121 -8.70 4.58 -11.39
N LEU A 122 -8.90 3.26 -11.53
CA LEU A 122 -9.45 2.68 -12.76
C LEU A 122 -10.85 3.21 -13.07
N LYS A 123 -11.67 3.47 -12.05
CA LYS A 123 -12.98 4.10 -12.21
C LYS A 123 -12.85 5.52 -12.75
N LYS A 124 -11.97 6.35 -12.16
CA LYS A 124 -11.68 7.71 -12.63
C LYS A 124 -11.13 7.74 -14.05
N GLN A 125 -10.30 6.77 -14.43
CA GLN A 125 -9.82 6.64 -15.80
C GLN A 125 -10.96 6.36 -16.78
N LYS A 126 -11.86 5.43 -16.47
CA LYS A 126 -13.03 5.16 -17.32
C LYS A 126 -13.91 6.39 -17.48
N GLU A 127 -14.15 7.12 -16.39
CA GLU A 127 -14.90 8.38 -16.42
C GLU A 127 -14.21 9.42 -17.33
N ARG A 128 -12.89 9.59 -17.18
CA ARG A 128 -12.10 10.45 -18.06
C ARG A 128 -12.22 10.03 -19.52
N GLU A 129 -12.06 8.74 -19.82
CA GLU A 129 -12.16 8.22 -21.19
C GLU A 129 -13.52 8.54 -21.82
N ILE A 130 -14.62 8.42 -21.07
CA ILE A 130 -15.96 8.78 -21.54
C ILE A 130 -16.07 10.27 -21.85
N TYR A 131 -15.53 11.14 -21.01
CA TYR A 131 -15.60 12.58 -21.26
C TYR A 131 -14.66 13.03 -22.41
N GLU A 132 -13.48 12.42 -22.54
CA GLU A 132 -12.58 12.69 -23.67
C GLU A 132 -13.21 12.23 -25.01
N THR A 133 -13.92 11.10 -25.04
CA THR A 133 -14.61 10.66 -26.27
C THR A 133 -15.76 11.58 -26.64
N GLN A 134 -16.58 12.00 -25.66
CA GLN A 134 -17.66 12.97 -25.88
C GLN A 134 -17.10 14.31 -26.38
N LYS A 135 -16.03 14.80 -25.77
CA LYS A 135 -15.37 16.04 -26.17
C LYS A 135 -14.86 15.93 -27.61
N PHE A 136 -14.18 14.84 -27.95
CA PHE A 136 -13.66 14.60 -29.30
C PHE A 136 -14.77 14.62 -30.36
N GLN A 137 -15.91 13.96 -30.10
CA GLN A 137 -17.07 13.98 -31.01
C GLN A 137 -17.62 15.39 -31.21
N LEU A 138 -17.67 16.20 -30.15
CA LEU A 138 -18.11 17.60 -30.24
C LEU A 138 -17.11 18.46 -31.02
N GLU A 139 -15.81 18.23 -30.87
CA GLU A 139 -14.76 18.91 -31.63
C GLU A 139 -14.85 18.58 -33.13
N GLU A 140 -15.11 17.33 -33.50
CA GLU A 140 -15.35 16.94 -34.90
C GLU A 140 -16.61 17.63 -35.47
N GLN A 141 -17.71 17.64 -34.72
CA GLN A 141 -18.94 18.33 -35.11
C GLN A 141 -18.72 19.84 -35.28
N LEU A 142 -17.99 20.46 -34.36
CA LEU A 142 -17.63 21.87 -34.40
C LEU A 142 -16.80 22.17 -35.65
N LEU A 143 -15.81 21.33 -35.97
CA LEU A 143 -14.97 21.49 -37.17
C LEU A 143 -15.82 21.42 -38.45
N TYR A 144 -16.73 20.45 -38.55
CA TYR A 144 -17.67 20.34 -39.67
C TYR A 144 -18.54 21.59 -39.81
N LEU A 145 -19.11 22.10 -38.72
CA LEU A 145 -19.95 23.30 -38.73
C LEU A 145 -19.16 24.56 -39.09
N LYS A 146 -17.93 24.72 -38.59
CA LYS A 146 -17.04 25.84 -38.96
C LYS A 146 -16.70 25.80 -40.45
N HIS A 147 -16.39 24.60 -40.98
CA HIS A 147 -16.14 24.43 -42.40
C HIS A 147 -17.38 24.77 -43.25
N LYS A 148 -18.57 24.27 -42.87
CA LYS A 148 -19.84 24.61 -43.53
C LYS A 148 -20.10 26.13 -43.52
N LEU A 149 -19.82 26.79 -42.40
CA LEU A 149 -19.96 28.25 -42.28
C LEU A 149 -19.00 29.01 -43.19
N ASN A 150 -17.76 28.53 -43.36
CA ASN A 150 -16.76 29.14 -44.24
C ASN A 150 -17.12 29.02 -45.74
N ILE A 151 -17.80 27.94 -46.14
CA ILE A 151 -18.25 27.73 -47.53
C ILE A 151 -19.39 28.70 -47.92
N LEU A 152 -20.23 29.10 -46.97
CA LEU A 152 -21.37 29.96 -47.23
C LEU A 152 -20.93 31.38 -47.64
N LYS A 153 -21.07 31.71 -48.92
CA LYS A 153 -20.65 32.99 -49.52
C LYS A 153 -21.53 34.20 -49.15
N ASN A 154 -22.78 34.00 -48.74
CA ASN A 154 -23.71 35.11 -48.44
C ASN A 154 -23.44 35.73 -47.05
N ASN A 155 -23.33 37.07 -46.99
CA ASN A 155 -22.90 37.77 -45.78
C ASN A 155 -23.95 37.86 -44.66
N SER A 156 -25.25 37.83 -44.98
CA SER A 156 -26.34 38.09 -44.02
C SER A 156 -27.50 37.09 -44.12
N SER A 157 -27.21 35.77 -44.11
CA SER A 157 -28.26 34.75 -44.10
C SER A 157 -28.69 34.36 -42.67
N LEU A 158 -29.99 34.12 -42.48
CA LEU A 158 -30.55 33.51 -41.27
C LEU A 158 -29.86 32.16 -40.95
N GLU A 159 -29.49 31.41 -41.99
CA GLU A 159 -28.75 30.15 -41.87
C GLU A 159 -27.39 30.35 -41.19
N LYS A 160 -26.62 31.39 -41.56
CA LYS A 160 -25.33 31.71 -40.94
C LYS A 160 -25.47 32.06 -39.47
N ASN A 161 -26.52 32.79 -39.10
CA ASN A 161 -26.81 33.09 -37.70
C ASN A 161 -27.18 31.83 -36.91
N SER A 162 -27.97 30.93 -37.50
CA SER A 162 -28.32 29.66 -36.88
C SER A 162 -27.10 28.74 -36.64
N LEU A 163 -26.17 28.70 -37.60
CA LEU A 163 -24.89 27.98 -37.49
C LEU A 163 -23.97 28.60 -36.44
N LYS A 164 -23.90 29.94 -36.34
CA LYS A 164 -23.15 30.60 -35.26
C LYS A 164 -23.69 30.23 -33.89
N LEU A 165 -25.00 30.19 -33.73
CA LEU A 165 -25.64 29.78 -32.48
C LEU A 165 -25.36 28.32 -32.13
N SER A 166 -25.37 27.41 -33.10
CA SER A 166 -25.04 25.99 -32.86
C SER A 166 -23.56 25.81 -32.51
N ILE A 167 -22.65 26.52 -33.18
CA ILE A 167 -21.22 26.55 -32.83
C ILE A 167 -21.02 27.02 -31.39
N SER A 168 -21.61 28.16 -31.01
CA SER A 168 -21.50 28.69 -29.65
C SER A 168 -22.03 27.71 -28.59
N LYS A 169 -23.15 27.03 -28.87
CA LYS A 169 -23.68 25.99 -27.97
C LYS A 169 -22.71 24.82 -27.79
N ILE A 170 -22.05 24.38 -28.86
CA ILE A 170 -21.06 23.29 -28.80
C ILE A 170 -19.79 23.74 -28.08
N GLU A 171 -19.31 24.95 -28.33
CA GLU A 171 -18.15 25.55 -27.64
C GLU A 171 -18.37 25.60 -26.13
N ASN A 172 -19.54 26.09 -25.68
CA ASN A 172 -19.90 26.10 -24.25
C ASN A 172 -19.91 24.69 -23.65
N LYS A 173 -20.39 23.68 -24.40
CA LYS A 173 -20.42 22.29 -23.94
C LYS A 173 -19.01 21.68 -23.81
N ILE A 174 -18.11 22.03 -24.74
CA ILE A 174 -16.69 21.65 -24.66
C ILE A 174 -16.02 22.30 -23.45
N GLU A 175 -16.32 23.56 -23.16
CA GLU A 175 -15.81 24.26 -21.98
C GLU A 175 -16.25 23.60 -20.68
N GLN A 176 -17.54 23.26 -20.56
CA GLN A 176 -18.07 22.48 -19.42
C GLN A 176 -17.36 21.14 -19.26
N LEU A 177 -17.12 20.42 -20.36
CA LEU A 177 -16.36 19.16 -20.33
C LEU A 177 -14.90 19.37 -19.90
N ASN A 178 -14.25 20.47 -20.31
CA ASN A 178 -12.88 20.78 -19.89
C ASN A 178 -12.79 21.03 -18.38
N ILE A 179 -13.78 21.72 -17.79
CA ILE A 179 -13.85 21.95 -16.34
C ILE A 179 -13.89 20.61 -15.59
N ILE A 180 -14.65 19.63 -16.10
CA ILE A 180 -14.75 18.28 -15.51
C ILE A 180 -13.47 17.46 -15.78
N LEU A 181 -12.88 17.57 -16.97
CA LEU A 181 -11.72 16.77 -17.40
C LEU A 181 -10.42 17.19 -16.70
N ASN A 182 -10.22 18.48 -16.44
CA ASN A 182 -8.98 18.99 -15.84
C ASN A 182 -8.60 18.32 -14.49
N PRO A 183 -9.51 18.21 -13.49
CA PRO A 183 -9.20 17.48 -12.27
C PRO A 183 -8.97 15.99 -12.53
N LEU A 184 -9.80 15.34 -13.36
CA LEU A 184 -9.63 13.91 -13.71
C LEU A 184 -8.29 13.62 -14.39
N ARG A 185 -7.82 14.51 -15.27
CA ARG A 185 -6.50 14.45 -15.89
C ARG A 185 -5.41 14.51 -14.82
N LYS A 186 -5.46 15.48 -13.90
CA LYS A 186 -4.49 15.62 -12.81
C LYS A 186 -4.45 14.37 -11.91
N GLU A 187 -5.60 13.84 -11.54
CA GLU A 187 -5.70 12.64 -10.70
C GLU A 187 -5.17 11.38 -11.41
N THR A 188 -5.40 11.28 -12.72
CA THR A 188 -4.90 10.17 -13.54
C THR A 188 -3.44 10.34 -13.99
N MET A 189 -2.85 11.56 -13.94
CA MET A 189 -1.43 11.79 -14.28
C MET A 189 -0.47 10.99 -13.38
N HIS A 190 -0.83 10.78 -12.11
CA HIS A 190 -0.03 9.99 -11.17
C HIS A 190 0.12 8.52 -11.57
N LEU A 191 -0.60 8.04 -12.59
CA LEU A 191 -0.53 6.67 -13.13
C LEU A 191 0.58 6.46 -14.16
N LEU A 192 1.21 7.53 -14.64
CA LEU A 192 2.23 7.45 -15.70
C LEU A 192 3.59 7.00 -15.16
N ILE A 193 3.81 7.06 -13.85
CA ILE A 193 5.05 6.60 -13.22
C ILE A 193 4.85 5.13 -12.79
N PRO A 194 5.60 4.17 -13.36
CA PRO A 194 5.54 2.79 -12.92
C PRO A 194 6.01 2.72 -11.47
N ASN A 195 5.08 2.57 -10.53
CA ASN A 195 5.42 2.30 -9.15
C ASN A 195 5.52 0.79 -8.96
N PHE A 196 6.68 0.31 -8.51
CA PHE A 196 6.94 -1.11 -8.23
C PHE A 196 5.91 -1.71 -7.26
N LYS A 197 5.30 -0.87 -6.41
CA LYS A 197 4.24 -1.24 -5.47
C LYS A 197 2.99 -1.79 -6.18
N TYR A 198 2.71 -1.39 -7.42
CA TYR A 198 1.59 -1.87 -8.22
C TYR A 198 1.96 -2.96 -9.23
N GLN A 199 3.19 -3.50 -9.15
CA GLN A 199 3.68 -4.52 -10.06
C GLN A 199 3.04 -5.89 -9.75
N ARG A 200 2.73 -6.66 -10.81
CA ARG A 200 2.00 -7.95 -10.81
C ARG A 200 2.40 -8.98 -9.74
N LYS A 201 3.64 -8.94 -9.24
CA LYS A 201 4.12 -9.84 -8.18
C LYS A 201 3.38 -9.63 -6.84
N TYR A 202 2.69 -8.49 -6.68
CA TYR A 202 2.07 -8.06 -5.42
C TYR A 202 0.61 -7.59 -5.55
N SER A 203 -0.07 -7.80 -6.70
CA SER A 203 -1.45 -7.36 -6.92
C SER A 203 -2.32 -8.43 -7.61
N ASP A 204 -3.55 -8.64 -7.12
CA ASP A 204 -4.54 -9.58 -7.68
C ASP A 204 -5.27 -9.02 -8.93
N LEU A 205 -4.69 -8.03 -9.61
CA LEU A 205 -5.30 -7.36 -10.77
C LEU A 205 -4.97 -8.13 -12.07
N PRO A 206 -5.96 -8.42 -12.94
CA PRO A 206 -5.69 -9.13 -14.19
C PRO A 206 -4.92 -8.24 -15.18
N GLY A 207 -3.84 -8.77 -15.77
CA GLY A 207 -3.12 -8.12 -16.88
C GLY A 207 -1.86 -7.32 -16.51
N PHE A 208 -1.00 -7.02 -17.50
CA PHE A 208 0.10 -6.07 -17.35
C PHE A 208 -0.58 -4.72 -17.38
N ILE A 209 -0.54 -3.94 -16.29
CA ILE A 209 -1.13 -2.62 -16.36
C ILE A 209 -0.13 -1.68 -17.04
N SER A 210 -0.13 -1.68 -18.36
CA SER A 210 0.53 -0.66 -19.16
C SER A 210 -0.40 0.55 -19.23
N TRP A 211 -0.28 1.46 -18.24
CA TRP A 211 -0.99 2.75 -18.24
C TRP A 211 -0.51 3.72 -19.34
N LYS A 212 0.21 3.23 -20.36
CA LYS A 212 0.76 3.98 -21.50
C LYS A 212 -0.25 4.29 -22.59
N LYS A 213 -1.50 3.83 -22.52
CA LYS A 213 -2.48 4.14 -23.56
C LYS A 213 -3.15 5.48 -23.27
N GLN A 214 -2.48 6.56 -23.64
CA GLN A 214 -3.12 7.83 -23.98
C GLN A 214 -3.94 7.72 -25.28
N ASN A 215 -4.53 6.56 -25.58
CA ASN A 215 -5.39 6.39 -26.74
C ASN A 215 -6.81 6.63 -26.26
N ILE A 216 -7.34 7.81 -26.58
CA ILE A 216 -8.78 8.07 -26.53
C ILE A 216 -9.46 6.95 -27.32
N ILE A 217 -10.46 6.28 -26.73
CA ILE A 217 -11.17 5.15 -27.37
C ILE A 217 -11.72 5.54 -28.75
N ALA A 218 -12.15 6.80 -28.90
CA ALA A 218 -12.58 7.36 -30.19
C ALA A 218 -11.47 7.33 -31.26
N LEU A 219 -10.23 7.66 -30.90
CA LEU A 219 -9.09 7.55 -31.82
C LEU A 219 -8.80 6.10 -32.20
N ARG A 220 -9.00 5.13 -31.29
CA ARG A 220 -8.82 3.71 -31.61
C ARG A 220 -9.83 3.21 -32.64
N ASN A 221 -11.09 3.64 -32.52
CA ASN A 221 -12.15 3.28 -33.47
C ASN A 221 -11.97 4.00 -34.81
N ASN A 222 -11.43 5.22 -34.81
CA ASN A 222 -11.11 5.94 -36.04
C ASN A 222 -9.82 5.44 -36.71
N MET A 223 -8.86 4.88 -35.97
CA MET A 223 -7.63 4.29 -36.53
C MET A 223 -7.92 3.12 -37.48
N SER A 224 -8.91 2.27 -37.20
CA SER A 224 -9.30 1.22 -38.16
C SER A 224 -9.86 1.79 -39.47
N ASN A 225 -10.45 2.99 -39.44
CA ASN A 225 -10.91 3.67 -40.66
C ASN A 225 -9.74 4.33 -41.41
N LEU A 226 -8.72 4.84 -40.72
CA LEU A 226 -7.51 5.38 -41.35
C LEU A 226 -6.72 4.34 -42.15
N TYR A 227 -6.64 3.09 -41.67
CA TYR A 227 -6.03 1.98 -42.41
C TYR A 227 -6.82 1.54 -43.64
N ARG A 228 -8.05 2.03 -43.84
CA ARG A 228 -8.88 1.70 -45.02
C ARG A 228 -8.64 2.66 -46.19
N PHE A 229 -7.90 3.75 -45.95
CA PHE A 229 -7.54 4.76 -46.95
C PHE A 229 -6.08 4.65 -47.44
N TYR A 230 -5.34 3.67 -46.94
CA TYR A 230 -4.02 3.25 -47.41
C TYR A 230 -4.10 1.82 -47.92
#